data_AF-Q5KL55-F1
#
_entry.id   AF-Q5KL55-F1
#
_cell.length_a   1.000
_cell.length_b   1.000
_cell.length_c   1.000
_cell.angle_alpha   90.00
_cell.angle_beta   90.00
_cell.angle_gamma   90.00
#
_symmetry.space_group_name_H-M   'P 1'
#
loop_
_entity.id
_entity.type
_entity.pdbx_description
1 polymer ?
#
loop_
_entity_poly.entity_id
_entity_poly.type
_entity_poly.pdbx_seq_one_letter_code
_entity_poly.pdbx_strand_id
1 'polypeptide(L)'
;MSLQLPESSLPPLKSFSLTHILYDPAHPLSIPLTLLSLSPIFLFVSYFTLLIFTRRISIALLASGQLANEVLSWVLKRIFKGERPYIGHGEVGAGYGMPSSHSQAAGFLVAWGIGYVLTHADRNEQVRSVRAEMVRKWRTRVYVFGLLLWSVGVSYSRFHLHYHSPAQIVAGYLAGLAFGALYFTITEYYPLRHPFSSLARLRIAVEYIWGGIGGVGGWELGDAGGGWGEGWAFVGEEQPAEEKREDKKKKKK
;
A
#
# COMPACT_ATOMS: atom_id res chain seq x y z
N MET A 1 34.79 40.88 -18.79
CA MET A 1 34.89 39.43 -18.54
C MET A 1 33.54 38.97 -18.04
N SER A 2 32.63 38.67 -18.96
CA SER A 2 31.30 38.14 -18.66
C SER A 2 31.46 36.74 -18.09
N LEU A 3 31.15 36.56 -16.81
CA LEU A 3 31.04 35.25 -16.18
C LEU A 3 29.93 34.48 -16.92
N GLN A 4 30.32 33.62 -17.85
CA GLN A 4 29.44 32.57 -18.38
C GLN A 4 29.10 31.66 -17.21
N LEU A 5 27.91 31.83 -16.65
CA LEU A 5 27.32 30.84 -15.76
C LEU A 5 27.31 29.51 -16.51
N PRO A 6 27.69 28.39 -15.88
CA PRO A 6 27.68 27.10 -16.55
C PRO A 6 26.29 26.83 -17.11
N GLU A 7 26.20 26.55 -18.42
CA GLU A 7 24.98 26.13 -19.09
C GLU A 7 24.37 24.97 -18.29
N SER A 8 23.12 25.12 -17.85
CA SER A 8 22.47 24.06 -17.08
C SER A 8 22.30 22.83 -17.96
N SER A 9 22.84 21.69 -17.54
CA SER A 9 22.72 20.41 -18.26
C SER A 9 21.30 19.81 -18.23
N LEU A 10 20.33 20.53 -17.64
CA LEU A 10 18.93 20.14 -17.52
C LEU A 10 18.05 21.07 -18.37
N PRO A 11 16.96 20.55 -18.95
CA PRO A 11 15.98 21.37 -19.67
C PRO A 11 15.30 22.38 -18.73
N PRO A 12 14.70 23.47 -19.25
CA PRO A 12 14.02 24.47 -18.42
C PRO A 12 12.85 23.85 -17.64
N LEU A 13 12.99 23.68 -16.33
CA LEU A 13 11.99 23.02 -15.49
C LEU A 13 10.88 23.98 -15.04
N LYS A 14 9.65 23.47 -14.93
CA LYS A 14 8.48 24.17 -14.37
C LYS A 14 7.98 23.44 -13.12
N SER A 15 7.64 24.18 -12.07
CA SER A 15 7.04 23.60 -10.85
C SER A 15 5.57 23.25 -11.06
N PHE A 16 5.17 22.05 -10.65
CA PHE A 16 3.78 21.68 -10.51
C PHE A 16 3.19 22.36 -9.28
N SER A 17 2.25 23.29 -9.47
CA SER A 17 1.76 24.20 -8.42
C SER A 17 1.13 23.52 -7.21
N LEU A 18 0.61 22.30 -7.37
CA LEU A 18 -0.02 21.56 -6.27
C LEU A 18 1.00 20.95 -5.29
N THR A 19 2.21 20.60 -5.75
CA THR A 19 3.14 19.76 -4.97
C THR A 19 4.62 20.15 -5.13
N HIS A 20 4.92 21.27 -5.81
CA HIS A 20 6.26 21.75 -6.11
C HIS A 20 7.17 20.72 -6.82
N ILE A 21 6.61 19.78 -7.58
CA ILE A 21 7.42 18.86 -8.39
C ILE A 21 7.86 19.56 -9.67
N LEU A 22 9.17 19.67 -9.87
CA LEU A 22 9.77 20.20 -11.10
C LEU A 22 9.66 19.18 -12.24
N TYR A 23 9.24 19.64 -13.42
CA TYR A 23 9.12 18.82 -14.63
C TYR A 23 9.49 19.61 -15.88
N ASP A 24 9.95 18.92 -16.94
CA ASP A 24 10.25 19.54 -18.23
C ASP A 24 8.94 19.75 -19.02
N PRO A 25 8.51 21.00 -19.30
CA PRO A 25 7.29 21.29 -20.04
C PRO A 25 7.39 20.93 -21.53
N ALA A 26 8.60 20.74 -22.08
CA ALA A 26 8.78 20.40 -23.49
C ALA A 26 8.55 18.91 -23.78
N HIS A 27 8.66 18.04 -22.77
CA HIS A 27 8.53 16.60 -22.94
C HIS A 27 7.12 16.09 -22.55
N PRO A 28 6.38 15.40 -23.44
CA PRO A 28 4.97 15.05 -23.23
C PRO A 28 4.74 14.04 -22.08
N LEU A 29 5.75 13.25 -21.70
CA LEU A 29 5.63 12.30 -20.59
C LEU A 29 5.85 12.92 -19.20
N SER A 30 6.33 14.15 -19.12
CA SER A 30 6.69 14.80 -17.86
C SER A 30 5.50 14.98 -16.92
N ILE A 31 4.35 15.41 -17.44
CA ILE A 31 3.11 15.60 -16.66
C ILE A 31 2.55 14.28 -16.13
N PRO A 32 2.28 13.24 -16.97
CA PRO A 32 1.74 11.99 -16.46
C PRO A 32 2.69 11.30 -15.46
N LEU A 33 4.01 11.38 -15.66
CA LEU A 33 4.99 10.83 -14.72
C LEU A 33 5.08 11.64 -13.42
N THR A 34 4.88 12.96 -13.48
CA THR A 34 4.76 13.80 -12.29
C THR A 34 3.55 13.39 -11.46
N LEU A 35 2.38 13.25 -12.09
CA LEU A 35 1.17 12.77 -11.43
C LEU A 35 1.34 11.35 -10.86
N LEU A 36 1.99 10.47 -11.62
CA LEU A 36 2.28 9.11 -11.17
C LEU A 36 3.20 9.10 -9.95
N SER A 37 4.17 10.02 -9.87
CA SER A 37 5.04 10.15 -8.70
C SER A 37 4.31 10.59 -7.43
N LEU A 38 3.13 11.22 -7.54
CA LEU A 38 2.28 11.59 -6.40
C LEU A 38 1.42 10.44 -5.88
N SER A 39 1.27 9.36 -6.67
CA SER A 39 0.41 8.24 -6.32
C SER A 39 0.71 7.57 -4.97
N PRO A 40 1.95 7.47 -4.44
CA PRO A 40 2.18 6.94 -3.10
C PRO A 40 1.47 7.73 -1.99
N ILE A 41 1.32 9.05 -2.16
CA ILE A 41 0.59 9.89 -1.19
C ILE A 41 -0.91 9.60 -1.27
N PHE A 42 -1.46 9.51 -2.49
CA PHE A 42 -2.87 9.17 -2.70
C PHE A 42 -3.22 7.74 -2.25
N LEU A 43 -2.25 6.83 -2.22
CA LEU A 43 -2.43 5.50 -1.64
C LEU A 43 -2.70 5.56 -0.15
N PHE A 44 -2.06 6.44 0.62
CA PHE A 44 -2.38 6.61 2.04
C PHE A 44 -3.81 7.11 2.26
N VAL A 45 -4.27 8.05 1.44
CA VAL A 45 -5.68 8.50 1.45
C VAL A 45 -6.60 7.32 1.13
N SER A 46 -6.25 6.52 0.12
CA SER A 46 -7.03 5.34 -0.27
C SER A 46 -7.07 4.28 0.85
N TYR A 47 -5.96 4.04 1.55
CA TYR A 47 -5.91 3.13 2.69
C TYR A 47 -6.77 3.63 3.84
N PHE A 48 -6.70 4.91 4.16
CA PHE A 48 -7.52 5.52 5.20
C PHE A 48 -9.01 5.37 4.88
N THR A 49 -9.41 5.69 3.65
CA THR A 49 -10.78 5.48 3.17
C THR A 49 -11.17 4.01 3.30
N LEU A 50 -10.42 3.08 2.71
CA LEU A 50 -10.74 1.65 2.79
C LEU A 50 -10.77 1.12 4.23
N LEU A 51 -9.91 1.65 5.10
CA LEU A 51 -9.87 1.27 6.51
C LEU A 51 -11.16 1.68 7.23
N ILE A 52 -11.69 2.88 6.95
CA ILE A 52 -12.98 3.34 7.48
C ILE A 52 -14.14 2.49 6.96
N PHE A 53 -14.19 2.24 5.65
CA PHE A 53 -15.34 1.59 5.00
C PHE A 53 -15.36 0.06 5.08
N THR A 54 -14.21 -0.60 5.18
CA THR A 54 -14.14 -2.07 5.22
C THR A 54 -13.79 -2.61 6.60
N ARG A 55 -13.15 -1.78 7.44
CA ARG A 55 -12.63 -2.15 8.77
C ARG A 55 -11.80 -3.43 8.80
N ARG A 56 -11.22 -3.85 7.67
CA ARG A 56 -10.40 -5.07 7.60
C ARG A 56 -9.04 -4.81 8.22
N ILE A 57 -8.66 -5.63 9.21
CA ILE A 57 -7.35 -5.54 9.87
C ILE A 57 -6.18 -5.61 8.88
N SER A 58 -6.32 -6.35 7.77
CA SER A 58 -5.29 -6.43 6.73
C SER A 58 -5.01 -5.08 6.07
N ILE A 59 -5.99 -4.17 5.99
CA ILE A 59 -5.78 -2.81 5.46
C ILE A 59 -5.03 -1.96 6.49
N ALA A 60 -5.35 -2.10 7.78
CA ALA A 60 -4.60 -1.44 8.85
C ALA A 60 -3.15 -1.93 8.90
N LEU A 61 -2.92 -3.24 8.75
CA LEU A 61 -1.59 -3.85 8.68
C LEU A 61 -0.83 -3.39 7.45
N LEU A 62 -1.47 -3.32 6.28
CA LEU A 62 -0.86 -2.74 5.07
C LEU A 62 -0.44 -1.28 5.28
N ALA A 63 -1.35 -0.45 5.81
CA ALA A 63 -1.09 0.97 6.05
C ALA A 63 0.05 1.20 7.06
N SER A 64 0.03 0.49 8.18
CA SER A 64 1.09 0.54 9.19
C SER A 64 2.42 0.02 8.67
N GLY A 65 2.41 -1.03 7.85
CA GLY A 65 3.61 -1.52 7.17
C GLY A 65 4.18 -0.52 6.17
N GLN A 66 3.32 0.19 5.43
CA GLN A 66 3.75 1.27 4.54
C GLN A 66 4.39 2.43 5.32
N LEU A 67 3.83 2.82 6.47
CA LEU A 67 4.41 3.83 7.36
C LEU A 67 5.76 3.36 7.92
N ALA A 68 5.84 2.12 8.39
CA ALA A 68 7.09 1.53 8.89
C ALA A 68 8.16 1.46 7.78
N ASN A 69 7.76 1.20 6.54
CA ASN A 69 8.65 1.24 5.38
C ASN A 69 9.16 2.66 5.09
N GLU A 70 8.33 3.69 5.27
CA GLU A 70 8.78 5.08 5.15
C GLU A 70 9.79 5.46 6.25
N VAL A 71 9.55 4.99 7.48
CA VAL A 71 10.52 5.15 8.59
C VAL A 71 11.84 4.42 8.24
N LEU A 72 11.76 3.19 7.73
CA LEU A 72 12.95 2.45 7.27
C LEU A 72 13.69 3.23 6.18
N SER A 73 12.99 3.73 5.16
CA SER A 73 13.56 4.59 4.11
C SER A 73 14.28 5.81 4.70
N TRP A 74 13.66 6.49 5.66
CA TRP A 74 14.23 7.64 6.36
C TRP A 74 15.50 7.28 7.15
N VAL A 75 15.56 6.09 7.77
CA VAL A 75 16.74 5.56 8.46
C VAL A 75 17.84 5.22 7.47
N LEU A 76 17.53 4.44 6.42
CA LEU A 76 18.50 4.02 5.41
C LEU A 76 19.14 5.23 4.72
N LYS A 77 18.37 6.28 4.46
CA LYS A 77 18.88 7.54 3.91
C LYS A 77 19.94 8.20 4.79
N ARG A 78 19.79 8.11 6.12
CA ARG A 78 20.77 8.65 7.09
C ARG A 78 22.00 7.78 7.26
N ILE A 79 21.87 6.48 7.00
CA ILE A 79 22.99 5.53 7.02
C ILE A 79 23.85 5.72 5.77
N PHE A 80 23.24 5.66 4.58
CA PHE A 80 23.98 5.69 3.32
C PHE A 80 24.39 7.09 2.87
N LYS A 81 23.59 8.11 3.20
CA LYS A 81 23.86 9.53 2.88
C LYS A 81 24.22 9.80 1.42
N GLY A 82 23.75 8.95 0.49
CA GLY A 82 24.14 9.05 -0.91
C GLY A 82 23.64 10.35 -1.55
N GLU A 83 24.49 10.93 -2.39
CA GLU A 83 24.22 12.18 -3.11
C GLU A 83 23.16 12.00 -4.21
N ARG A 84 22.41 13.06 -4.51
CA ARG A 84 21.47 13.06 -5.64
C ARG A 84 22.24 13.26 -6.95
N PRO A 85 21.77 12.72 -8.08
CA PRO A 85 22.51 12.76 -9.33
C PRO A 85 22.72 14.18 -9.92
N TYR A 86 21.93 15.18 -9.52
CA TYR A 86 21.98 16.54 -10.09
C TYR A 86 22.00 17.64 -9.01
N ILE A 87 22.93 17.53 -8.05
CA ILE A 87 23.14 18.54 -7.00
C ILE A 87 23.48 19.90 -7.65
N GLY A 88 22.81 20.98 -7.21
CA GLY A 88 23.15 22.35 -7.59
C GLY A 88 22.37 22.97 -8.76
N HIS A 89 21.46 22.24 -9.41
CA HIS A 89 20.72 22.72 -10.60
C HIS A 89 19.24 23.03 -10.35
N GLY A 90 18.94 23.72 -9.23
CA GLY A 90 17.57 24.17 -8.91
C GLY A 90 16.69 23.06 -8.33
N GLU A 91 16.63 22.97 -7.00
CA GLU A 91 15.55 22.37 -6.20
C GLU A 91 14.98 20.99 -6.59
N VAL A 92 15.72 20.10 -7.28
CA VAL A 92 15.25 18.71 -7.54
C VAL A 92 15.39 17.83 -6.27
N GLY A 93 14.60 18.17 -5.25
CA GLY A 93 14.48 17.48 -3.97
C GLY A 93 15.60 17.79 -2.96
N ALA A 94 15.22 18.03 -1.70
CA ALA A 94 16.16 18.19 -0.59
C ALA A 94 16.61 16.84 0.00
N GLY A 95 17.78 16.83 0.65
CA GLY A 95 18.30 15.69 1.43
C GLY A 95 18.89 14.53 0.60
N TYR A 96 19.20 13.42 1.29
CA TYR A 96 19.89 12.26 0.73
C TYR A 96 19.08 11.51 -0.35
N GLY A 97 19.77 11.11 -1.42
CA GLY A 97 19.21 10.44 -2.60
C GLY A 97 19.20 8.91 -2.54
N MET A 98 19.96 8.28 -1.64
CA MET A 98 20.08 6.83 -1.53
C MET A 98 19.46 6.30 -0.23
N PRO A 99 18.56 5.30 -0.26
CA PRO A 99 17.86 4.76 -1.43
C PRO A 99 16.66 5.64 -1.87
N SER A 100 16.08 5.35 -3.03
CA SER A 100 14.86 6.03 -3.49
C SER A 100 13.63 5.60 -2.67
N SER A 101 13.01 6.54 -1.94
CA SER A 101 11.84 6.27 -1.10
C SER A 101 10.59 5.88 -1.91
N HIS A 102 10.38 6.48 -3.09
CA HIS A 102 9.24 6.14 -3.95
C HIS A 102 9.35 4.72 -4.49
N SER A 103 10.54 4.32 -4.95
CA SER A 103 10.78 2.95 -5.38
C SER A 103 10.71 1.96 -4.23
N GLN A 104 11.17 2.34 -3.04
CA GLN A 104 11.01 1.51 -1.84
C GLN A 104 9.55 1.34 -1.42
N ALA A 105 8.75 2.39 -1.47
CA ALA A 105 7.30 2.34 -1.25
C ALA A 105 6.61 1.43 -2.28
N ALA A 106 7.00 1.53 -3.55
CA ALA A 106 6.45 0.73 -4.63
C ALA A 106 6.84 -0.76 -4.51
N GLY A 107 8.09 -1.06 -4.14
CA GLY A 107 8.57 -2.42 -3.89
C GLY A 107 7.87 -3.08 -2.71
N PHE A 108 7.66 -2.33 -1.61
CA PHE A 108 6.91 -2.81 -0.46
C PHE A 108 5.49 -3.23 -0.84
N LEU A 109 4.75 -2.35 -1.55
CA LEU A 109 3.37 -2.64 -1.91
C LEU A 109 3.27 -3.83 -2.87
N VAL A 110 4.25 -4.00 -3.77
CA VAL A 110 4.34 -5.20 -4.61
C VAL A 110 4.53 -6.45 -3.77
N ALA A 111 5.54 -6.50 -2.90
CA ALA A 111 5.78 -7.70 -2.10
C ALA A 111 4.59 -8.06 -1.21
N TRP A 112 4.03 -7.07 -0.50
CA TRP A 112 2.87 -7.29 0.35
C TRP A 112 1.63 -7.69 -0.46
N GLY A 113 1.34 -6.99 -1.56
CA GLY A 113 0.17 -7.24 -2.41
C GLY A 113 0.21 -8.61 -3.09
N ILE A 114 1.39 -9.04 -3.57
CA ILE A 114 1.59 -10.38 -4.11
C ILE A 114 1.39 -11.43 -3.01
N GLY A 115 1.98 -11.25 -1.83
CA GLY A 115 1.75 -12.15 -0.69
C GLY A 115 0.25 -12.29 -0.34
N TYR A 116 -0.46 -11.15 -0.32
CA TYR A 116 -1.89 -11.13 -0.06
C TYR A 116 -2.69 -11.89 -1.12
N VAL A 117 -2.36 -11.72 -2.40
CA VAL A 117 -2.96 -12.47 -3.51
C VAL A 117 -2.71 -13.98 -3.39
N LEU A 118 -1.48 -14.38 -3.07
CA LEU A 118 -1.09 -15.79 -2.96
C LEU A 118 -1.82 -16.50 -1.81
N THR A 119 -2.12 -15.78 -0.73
CA THR A 119 -2.87 -16.32 0.42
C THR A 119 -4.38 -16.07 0.32
N HIS A 120 -4.87 -15.50 -0.78
CA HIS A 120 -6.27 -15.05 -0.86
C HIS A 120 -7.29 -16.19 -0.87
N ALA A 121 -6.90 -17.38 -1.37
CA ALA A 121 -7.74 -18.57 -1.36
C ALA A 121 -7.88 -19.14 0.05
N ASP A 122 -6.77 -19.25 0.78
CA ASP A 122 -6.70 -19.74 2.17
C ASP A 122 -7.55 -18.91 3.15
N ARG A 123 -7.87 -17.66 2.78
CA ARG A 123 -8.66 -16.71 3.60
C ARG A 123 -10.16 -16.73 3.31
N ASN A 124 -10.60 -17.43 2.26
CA ASN A 124 -12.00 -17.45 1.83
C ASN A 124 -12.48 -18.89 1.70
N GLU A 125 -13.13 -19.41 2.74
CA GLU A 125 -13.66 -20.79 2.77
C GLU A 125 -15.01 -20.95 2.06
N GLN A 126 -15.55 -19.89 1.46
CA GLN A 126 -16.84 -19.96 0.79
C GLN A 126 -16.79 -20.84 -0.47
N VAL A 127 -17.67 -21.84 -0.51
CA VAL A 127 -17.97 -22.63 -1.71
C VAL A 127 -18.49 -21.69 -2.80
N ARG A 128 -17.77 -21.60 -3.92
CA ARG A 128 -18.07 -20.69 -5.03
C ARG A 128 -18.39 -21.45 -6.30
N SER A 129 -19.27 -20.88 -7.12
CA SER A 129 -19.56 -21.41 -8.45
C SER A 129 -18.33 -21.32 -9.36
N VAL A 130 -18.25 -22.18 -10.37
CA VAL A 130 -17.18 -22.17 -11.38
C VAL A 130 -17.05 -20.80 -12.04
N ARG A 131 -18.19 -20.14 -12.33
CA ARG A 131 -18.22 -18.77 -12.89
C ARG A 131 -17.59 -17.75 -11.95
N ALA A 132 -17.92 -17.80 -10.66
CA ALA A 132 -17.35 -16.89 -9.67
C ALA A 132 -15.83 -17.08 -9.52
N GLU A 133 -15.34 -18.31 -9.61
CA GLU A 133 -13.91 -18.61 -9.54
C GLU A 133 -13.14 -18.11 -10.78
N MET A 134 -13.72 -18.22 -11.98
CA MET A 134 -13.13 -17.64 -13.19
C MET A 134 -13.00 -16.11 -13.09
N VAL A 135 -14.06 -15.42 -12.66
CA VAL A 135 -14.06 -13.97 -12.47
C VAL A 135 -13.01 -13.56 -11.42
N ARG A 136 -12.90 -14.31 -10.32
CA ARG A 136 -11.89 -14.07 -9.28
C ARG A 136 -10.47 -14.18 -9.84
N LYS A 137 -10.17 -15.24 -10.60
CA LYS A 137 -8.85 -15.43 -11.23
C LYS A 137 -8.52 -14.30 -12.19
N TRP A 138 -9.47 -13.87 -13.02
CA TRP A 138 -9.29 -12.74 -13.93
C TRP A 138 -9.01 -11.43 -13.16
N ARG A 139 -9.84 -11.09 -12.17
CA ARG A 139 -9.63 -9.90 -11.33
C ARG A 139 -8.27 -9.91 -10.65
N THR A 140 -7.84 -11.07 -10.18
CA THR A 140 -6.52 -11.25 -9.55
C THR A 140 -5.39 -10.95 -10.54
N ARG A 141 -5.49 -11.44 -11.79
CA ARG A 141 -4.50 -11.14 -12.84
C ARG A 141 -4.46 -9.65 -13.18
N VAL A 142 -5.62 -9.01 -13.33
CA VAL A 142 -5.72 -7.57 -13.60
C VAL A 142 -5.09 -6.77 -12.45
N TYR A 143 -5.39 -7.13 -11.20
CA TYR A 143 -4.79 -6.50 -10.03
C TYR A 143 -3.26 -6.63 -10.01
N VAL A 144 -2.73 -7.84 -10.20
CA VAL A 144 -1.27 -8.10 -10.21
C VAL A 144 -0.59 -7.32 -11.33
N PHE A 145 -1.17 -7.34 -12.53
CA PHE A 145 -0.66 -6.59 -13.67
C PHE A 145 -0.63 -5.09 -13.38
N GLY A 146 -1.75 -4.52 -12.90
CA GLY A 146 -1.85 -3.11 -12.56
C GLY A 146 -0.86 -2.70 -11.46
N LEU A 147 -0.69 -3.53 -10.43
CA LEU A 147 0.25 -3.31 -9.33
C LEU A 147 1.70 -3.26 -9.84
N LEU A 148 2.10 -4.21 -10.68
CA LEU A 148 3.46 -4.24 -11.25
C LEU A 148 3.69 -3.07 -12.21
N LEU A 149 2.75 -2.79 -13.10
CA LEU A 149 2.83 -1.68 -14.05
C LEU A 149 2.95 -0.34 -13.31
N TRP A 150 2.10 -0.12 -12.30
CA TRP A 150 2.16 1.06 -11.44
C TRP A 150 3.52 1.17 -10.74
N SER A 151 4.01 0.07 -10.17
CA SER A 151 5.27 0.04 -9.41
C SER A 151 6.49 0.36 -10.27
N VAL A 152 6.53 -0.17 -11.50
CA VAL A 152 7.55 0.16 -12.51
C VAL A 152 7.42 1.61 -12.94
N GLY A 153 6.21 2.09 -13.22
CA GLY A 153 5.98 3.46 -13.64
C GLY A 153 6.38 4.50 -12.57
N VAL A 154 6.07 4.25 -11.29
CA VAL A 154 6.51 5.09 -10.17
C VAL A 154 8.04 5.11 -10.10
N SER A 155 8.70 3.95 -10.22
CA SER A 155 10.16 3.89 -10.20
C SER A 155 10.80 4.60 -11.38
N TYR A 156 10.27 4.40 -12.59
CA TYR A 156 10.72 5.07 -13.80
C TYR A 156 10.52 6.59 -13.73
N SER A 157 9.42 7.07 -13.13
CA SER A 157 9.21 8.51 -12.92
C SER A 157 10.36 9.17 -12.17
N ARG A 158 11.02 8.45 -11.24
CA ARG A 158 12.14 8.99 -10.45
C ARG A 158 13.42 9.15 -11.27
N PHE A 159 13.60 8.29 -12.26
CA PHE A 159 14.69 8.40 -13.23
C PHE A 159 14.40 9.52 -14.23
N HIS A 160 13.21 9.50 -14.85
CA HIS A 160 12.82 10.44 -15.90
C HIS A 160 12.74 11.89 -15.41
N LEU A 161 12.26 12.10 -14.17
CA LEU A 161 12.21 13.43 -13.55
C LEU A 161 13.54 13.80 -12.87
N HIS A 162 14.63 13.08 -13.13
CA HIS A 162 15.98 13.38 -12.65
C HIS A 162 16.14 13.42 -11.12
N TYR A 163 15.25 12.77 -10.35
CA TYR A 163 15.37 12.77 -8.87
C TYR A 163 16.33 11.71 -8.34
N HIS A 164 16.51 10.59 -9.04
CA HIS A 164 17.31 9.46 -8.59
C HIS A 164 18.03 8.76 -9.73
N SER A 165 19.21 8.20 -9.43
CA SER A 165 19.94 7.34 -10.37
C SER A 165 19.34 5.93 -10.41
N PRO A 166 19.61 5.14 -11.48
CA PRO A 166 19.14 3.76 -11.55
C PRO A 166 19.55 2.89 -10.35
N ALA A 167 20.77 3.06 -9.84
CA ALA A 167 21.25 2.34 -8.67
C ALA A 167 20.45 2.66 -7.40
N GLN A 168 20.09 3.94 -7.20
CA GLN A 168 19.27 4.38 -6.06
C GLN A 168 17.84 3.84 -6.14
N ILE A 169 17.30 3.76 -7.35
CA ILE A 169 15.99 3.20 -7.64
C ILE A 169 15.98 1.70 -7.33
N VAL A 170 16.94 0.95 -7.86
CA VAL A 170 17.06 -0.50 -7.64
C VAL A 170 17.26 -0.81 -6.15
N ALA A 171 18.16 -0.09 -5.48
CA ALA A 171 18.40 -0.29 -4.04
C ALA A 171 17.13 -0.04 -3.21
N GLY A 172 16.40 1.04 -3.50
CA GLY A 172 15.12 1.32 -2.84
C GLY A 172 14.11 0.22 -3.11
N TYR A 173 13.95 -0.16 -4.37
CA TYR A 173 12.99 -1.19 -4.76
C TYR A 173 13.24 -2.52 -4.06
N LEU A 174 14.51 -2.98 -4.03
CA LEU A 174 14.91 -4.22 -3.35
C LEU A 174 14.71 -4.14 -1.84
N ALA A 175 15.07 -3.01 -1.20
CA ALA A 175 14.79 -2.80 0.22
C ALA A 175 13.30 -2.88 0.52
N GLY A 176 12.47 -2.29 -0.34
CA GLY A 176 11.02 -2.32 -0.27
C GLY A 176 10.47 -3.74 -0.40
N LEU A 177 10.93 -4.49 -1.41
CA LEU A 177 10.54 -5.89 -1.60
C LEU A 177 10.89 -6.75 -0.39
N ALA A 178 12.12 -6.62 0.12
CA ALA A 178 12.59 -7.38 1.28
C ALA A 178 11.76 -7.06 2.54
N PHE A 179 11.58 -5.77 2.83
CA PHE A 179 10.80 -5.36 3.99
C PHE A 179 9.31 -5.71 3.86
N GLY A 180 8.72 -5.52 2.68
CA GLY A 180 7.31 -5.87 2.42
C GLY A 180 7.05 -7.36 2.53
N ALA A 181 7.95 -8.20 2.01
CA ALA A 181 7.87 -9.65 2.16
C ALA A 181 7.99 -10.06 3.63
N LEU A 182 9.00 -9.56 4.35
CA LEU A 182 9.18 -9.84 5.78
C LEU A 182 7.95 -9.42 6.60
N TYR A 183 7.48 -8.19 6.38
CA TYR A 183 6.34 -7.64 7.09
C TYR A 183 5.07 -8.45 6.83
N PHE A 184 4.78 -8.79 5.57
CA PHE A 184 3.68 -9.67 5.21
C PHE A 184 3.82 -11.05 5.86
N THR A 185 5.03 -11.62 5.89
CA THR A 185 5.25 -12.92 6.51
C THR A 185 4.88 -12.90 8.00
N ILE A 186 5.33 -11.88 8.74
CA ILE A 186 5.11 -11.76 10.18
C ILE A 186 3.63 -11.44 10.49
N THR A 187 3.03 -10.51 9.75
CA THR A 187 1.72 -9.94 10.11
C THR A 187 0.54 -10.69 9.53
N GLU A 188 0.74 -11.42 8.43
CA GLU A 188 -0.34 -12.01 7.65
C GLU A 188 -0.13 -13.51 7.41
N TYR A 189 1.00 -13.91 6.83
CA TYR A 189 1.24 -15.31 6.46
C TYR A 189 1.36 -16.23 7.69
N TYR A 190 2.20 -15.85 8.66
CA TYR A 190 2.47 -16.69 9.83
C TYR A 190 1.23 -16.86 10.71
N PRO A 191 0.46 -15.80 11.06
CA PRO A 191 -0.82 -15.93 11.76
C PRO A 191 -1.82 -16.83 11.05
N LEU A 192 -1.88 -16.77 9.71
CA LEU A 192 -2.78 -17.59 8.90
C LEU A 192 -2.43 -19.08 8.95
N ARG A 193 -1.13 -19.42 8.99
CA ARG A 193 -0.66 -20.82 9.02
C ARG A 193 -0.51 -21.41 10.42
N HIS A 194 -0.36 -20.56 11.44
CA HIS A 194 -0.18 -20.95 12.84
C HIS A 194 -1.19 -20.23 13.75
N PRO A 195 -2.48 -20.63 13.72
CA PRO A 195 -3.56 -19.91 14.43
C PRO A 195 -3.41 -19.91 15.95
N PHE A 196 -2.66 -20.85 16.53
CA PHE A 196 -2.39 -20.93 17.96
C PHE A 196 -1.10 -20.21 18.40
N SER A 197 -0.43 -19.49 17.50
CA SER A 197 0.78 -18.72 17.83
C SER A 197 0.45 -17.44 18.62
N SER A 198 1.44 -16.87 19.30
CA SER A 198 1.30 -15.57 19.97
C SER A 198 0.97 -14.44 18.98
N LEU A 199 1.55 -14.50 17.77
CA LEU A 199 1.27 -13.52 16.70
C LEU A 199 -0.17 -13.63 16.19
N ALA A 200 -0.71 -14.84 16.03
CA ALA A 200 -2.11 -15.03 15.68
C ALA A 200 -3.04 -14.50 16.78
N ARG A 201 -2.76 -14.81 18.06
CA ARG A 201 -3.53 -14.26 19.19
C ARG A 201 -3.48 -12.73 19.24
N LEU A 202 -2.30 -12.13 19.02
CA LEU A 202 -2.15 -10.68 18.95
C LEU A 202 -2.97 -10.10 17.80
N ARG A 203 -2.89 -10.69 16.61
CA ARG A 203 -3.67 -10.26 15.44
C ARG A 203 -5.18 -10.30 15.74
N ILE A 204 -5.67 -11.40 16.32
CA ILE A 204 -7.08 -11.55 16.70
C ILE A 204 -7.48 -10.52 17.76
N ALA A 205 -6.64 -10.28 18.77
CA ALA A 205 -6.91 -9.28 19.78
C ALA A 205 -7.00 -7.86 19.19
N VAL A 206 -6.09 -7.51 18.28
CA VAL A 206 -6.13 -6.23 17.56
C VAL A 206 -7.36 -6.15 16.66
N GLU A 207 -7.70 -7.22 15.95
CA GLU A 207 -8.90 -7.31 15.11
C GLU A 207 -10.19 -7.14 15.94
N TYR A 208 -10.26 -7.74 17.14
CA TYR A 208 -11.37 -7.58 18.07
C TYR A 208 -11.51 -6.14 18.59
N ILE A 209 -10.40 -5.53 19.02
CA ILE A 209 -10.38 -4.12 19.47
C ILE A 209 -10.82 -3.21 18.31
N TRP A 210 -10.24 -3.43 17.12
CA TRP A 210 -10.51 -2.63 15.93
C TRP A 210 -11.96 -2.75 15.45
N GLY A 211 -12.50 -3.98 15.43
CA GLY A 211 -13.92 -4.22 15.10
C GLY A 211 -14.86 -3.54 16.10
N GLY A 212 -14.49 -3.60 17.39
CA GLY A 212 -15.27 -3.06 18.50
C GLY A 212 -15.37 -1.55 18.61
N ILE A 213 -14.30 -0.82 18.27
CA ILE A 213 -14.32 0.66 18.19
C ILE A 213 -15.45 1.16 17.29
N GLY A 214 -15.87 0.35 16.29
CA GLY A 214 -17.02 0.65 15.44
C GLY A 214 -16.70 1.64 14.31
N GLY A 215 -17.58 1.71 13.31
CA GLY A 215 -17.41 2.57 12.13
C GLY A 215 -17.93 3.99 12.33
N VAL A 216 -17.59 4.90 11.38
CA VAL A 216 -18.08 6.28 11.41
C VAL A 216 -19.58 6.36 11.12
N GLY A 217 -20.38 6.43 12.19
CA GLY A 217 -21.67 7.13 12.16
C GLY A 217 -22.96 6.34 12.41
N GLY A 218 -22.97 5.14 13.00
CA GLY A 218 -24.28 4.45 13.23
C GLY A 218 -24.91 3.87 11.97
N TRP A 219 -24.22 3.91 10.84
CA TRP A 219 -24.67 3.39 9.55
C TRP A 219 -23.90 2.12 9.19
N GLU A 220 -24.59 1.13 8.61
CA GLU A 220 -23.93 0.04 7.88
C GLU A 220 -23.23 0.63 6.65
N LEU A 221 -21.95 0.97 6.80
CA LEU A 221 -21.18 1.62 5.75
C LEU A 221 -20.15 0.63 5.18
N GLY A 222 -20.41 0.11 3.99
CA GLY A 222 -19.55 -0.87 3.31
C GLY A 222 -19.76 -2.31 3.79
N ASP A 223 -18.66 -3.04 4.00
CA ASP A 223 -18.68 -4.45 4.44
C ASP A 223 -18.82 -4.60 5.98
N ALA A 224 -18.99 -3.49 6.70
CA ALA A 224 -18.80 -3.46 8.15
C ALA A 224 -20.08 -2.99 8.87
N GLY A 225 -20.79 -3.90 9.54
CA GLY A 225 -22.05 -3.63 10.26
C GLY A 225 -21.89 -2.86 11.58
N GLY A 226 -22.84 -1.99 11.90
CA GLY A 226 -22.90 -1.24 13.17
C GLY A 226 -22.12 0.08 13.23
N GLY A 227 -22.56 0.98 14.11
CA GLY A 227 -21.94 2.28 14.41
C GLY A 227 -20.75 2.28 15.38
N TRP A 228 -20.29 3.48 15.75
CA TRP A 228 -19.23 3.70 16.75
C TRP A 228 -19.61 3.04 18.08
N GLY A 229 -18.71 2.21 18.62
CA GLY A 229 -18.94 1.49 19.89
C GLY A 229 -19.98 0.37 19.84
N GLU A 230 -20.76 0.27 18.76
CA GLU A 230 -21.70 -0.83 18.54
C GLU A 230 -21.02 -2.08 17.98
N GLY A 231 -19.76 -1.95 17.54
CA GLY A 231 -19.01 -3.06 16.94
C GLY A 231 -18.99 -4.31 17.81
N TRP A 232 -18.79 -4.15 19.14
CA TRP A 232 -18.83 -5.28 20.08
C TRP A 232 -20.23 -5.89 20.26
N ALA A 233 -21.31 -5.16 19.98
CA ALA A 233 -22.67 -5.69 20.04
C ALA A 233 -22.93 -6.74 18.95
N PHE A 234 -22.22 -6.64 17.82
CA PHE A 234 -22.33 -7.59 16.70
C PHE A 234 -21.30 -8.73 16.76
N VAL A 235 -20.29 -8.64 17.64
CA VAL A 235 -19.29 -9.70 17.82
C VAL A 235 -19.94 -10.89 18.52
N GLY A 236 -20.36 -11.88 17.72
CA GLY A 236 -21.00 -13.12 18.18
C GLY A 236 -22.38 -13.40 17.58
N GLU A 237 -22.99 -12.47 16.83
CA GLU A 237 -24.29 -12.68 16.17
C GLU A 237 -24.20 -13.37 14.80
N GLU A 238 -22.98 -13.61 14.28
CA GLU A 238 -22.73 -14.42 13.09
C GLU A 238 -22.93 -15.92 13.38
N GLN A 239 -24.16 -16.30 13.75
CA GLN A 239 -24.56 -17.70 13.68
C GLN A 239 -24.63 -18.13 12.20
N PRO A 240 -24.03 -19.29 11.83
CA PRO A 240 -24.14 -19.81 10.48
C PRO A 240 -25.61 -19.92 10.08
N ALA A 241 -25.95 -19.57 8.83
CA ALA A 241 -27.32 -19.61 8.32
C ALA A 241 -27.98 -21.00 8.45
N GLU A 242 -27.20 -22.06 8.65
CA GLU A 242 -27.68 -23.42 8.95
C GLU A 242 -28.29 -23.53 10.36
N GLU A 243 -27.72 -22.88 11.37
CA GLU A 243 -28.21 -22.91 12.75
C GLU A 243 -29.57 -22.18 12.88
N LYS A 244 -29.71 -21.04 12.17
CA LYS A 244 -30.99 -20.33 12.05
C LYS A 244 -32.07 -21.12 11.30
N ARG A 245 -31.70 -22.06 10.42
CA ARG A 245 -32.65 -22.97 9.74
C ARG A 245 -33.06 -24.14 10.63
N GLU A 246 -32.15 -24.68 11.43
CA GLU A 246 -32.46 -25.75 12.39
C GLU A 246 -33.30 -25.25 13.57
N ASP A 247 -33.00 -24.06 14.11
CA ASP A 247 -33.80 -23.48 15.20
C ASP A 247 -35.21 -23.09 14.76
N LYS A 248 -35.38 -22.64 13.50
CA LYS A 248 -36.72 -22.44 12.92
C LYS A 248 -37.48 -23.75 12.72
N LYS A 249 -36.80 -24.88 12.50
CA LYS A 249 -37.44 -26.20 12.42
C LYS A 249 -37.78 -26.76 13.80
N LYS A 250 -36.94 -26.53 14.82
CA LYS A 250 -37.19 -26.94 16.21
C LYS A 250 -38.32 -26.16 16.87
N LYS A 251 -38.47 -24.86 16.57
CA LYS A 251 -39.58 -24.02 17.07
C LYS A 251 -40.93 -24.24 16.36
N LYS A 252 -40.98 -25.09 15.34
CA LYS A 252 -42.20 -25.47 14.59
C LYS A 252 -42.68 -26.90 14.89
N LYS A 253 -42.04 -27.59 15.83
CA LYS A 253 -42.54 -28.81 16.47
C LYS A 253 -42.98 -28.47 17.89
#